data_AF-A0A844XMY8-F1
#
_entry.id   AF-A0A844XMY8-F1
#
_cell.length_a   1.000
_cell.length_b   1.000
_cell.length_c   1.000
_cell.angle_alpha   90.00
_cell.angle_beta   90.00
_cell.angle_gamma   90.00
#
_symmetry.space_group_name_H-M   'P 1'
#
loop_
_entity.id
_entity.type
_entity.pdbx_description
1 polymer ?
#
loop_
_entity_poly.entity_id
_entity_poly.type
_entity_poly.pdbx_seq_one_letter_code
_entity_poly.pdbx_strand_id
1 'polypeptide(L)'
;MKFFVFRVEGIDLAAGADRRGFFTTRRAFGTTKEWARQRLLKKLRKEFTMGNSSAFMRGNDFDLHVEDGWEIGLMEYWRSPSRGSTLYDEGDT
;
A
#
# COMPACT_ATOMS: atom_id res chain seq x y z
N MET A 1 4.33 15.10 -16.18
CA MET A 1 3.63 14.09 -15.37
C MET A 1 4.68 13.18 -14.77
N LYS A 2 4.72 13.00 -13.46
CA LYS A 2 5.77 12.27 -12.75
C LYS A 2 5.23 10.94 -12.25
N PHE A 3 6.10 9.93 -12.19
CA PHE A 3 5.77 8.60 -11.70
C PHE A 3 6.47 8.38 -10.37
N PHE A 4 5.76 7.81 -9.43
CA PHE A 4 6.25 7.58 -8.08
C PHE A 4 5.96 6.14 -7.69
N VAL A 5 6.91 5.55 -6.98
CA VAL A 5 6.74 4.27 -6.30
C VAL A 5 6.64 4.55 -4.82
N PHE A 6 5.59 4.03 -4.21
CA PHE A 6 5.36 4.14 -2.78
C PHE A 6 5.38 2.75 -2.16
N ARG A 7 6.06 2.65 -1.02
CA ARG A 7 5.85 1.53 -0.11
C ARG A 7 4.64 1.85 0.77
N VAL A 8 3.77 0.87 0.90
CA VAL A 8 2.52 0.98 1.64
C VAL A 8 2.49 -0.13 2.65
N GLU A 9 2.26 0.23 3.89
CA GLU A 9 2.00 -0.67 4.99
C GLU A 9 0.50 -0.63 5.31
N GLY A 10 -0.12 -1.79 5.37
CA GLY A 10 -1.47 -1.93 5.91
C GLY A 10 -1.41 -2.69 7.22
N ILE A 11 -2.01 -2.14 8.26
CA ILE A 11 -2.04 -2.73 9.60
C ILE A 11 -3.49 -3.10 9.92
N ASP A 12 -3.73 -4.35 10.30
CA ASP A 12 -5.04 -4.82 10.75
C ASP A 12 -5.22 -4.43 12.23
N LEU A 13 -6.07 -3.44 12.49
CA LEU A 13 -6.33 -2.96 13.85
C LEU A 13 -7.24 -3.92 14.62
N ALA A 14 -7.95 -4.81 13.94
CA ALA A 14 -8.82 -5.80 14.55
C ALA A 14 -8.05 -7.00 15.11
N ALA A 15 -6.76 -7.15 14.77
CA ALA A 15 -5.92 -8.26 15.21
C ALA A 15 -5.46 -8.15 16.67
N GLY A 16 -5.72 -7.03 17.35
CA GLY A 16 -5.45 -6.89 18.79
C GLY A 16 -3.95 -6.79 19.10
N ALA A 17 -3.44 -7.69 19.96
CA ALA A 17 -2.03 -7.72 20.36
C ALA A 17 -1.11 -8.28 19.26
N ASP A 18 -1.63 -9.12 18.37
CA ASP A 18 -0.92 -9.60 17.19
C ASP A 18 -0.96 -8.50 16.13
N ARG A 19 0.18 -7.84 15.89
CA ARG A 19 0.30 -6.91 14.76
C ARG A 19 0.35 -7.71 13.47
N ARG A 20 -0.82 -7.87 12.85
CA ARG A 20 -0.96 -8.41 11.50
C ARG A 20 -0.98 -7.29 10.49
N GLY A 21 -0.17 -7.43 9.45
CA GLY A 21 -0.12 -6.42 8.41
C GLY A 21 0.40 -6.94 7.10
N PHE A 22 0.49 -6.02 6.14
CA PHE A 22 1.14 -6.28 4.87
C PHE A 22 1.97 -5.09 4.44
N PHE A 23 3.07 -5.37 3.74
CA PHE A 23 3.77 -4.39 2.94
C PHE A 23 3.47 -4.62 1.46
N THR A 24 3.08 -3.58 0.75
CA THR A 24 2.90 -3.62 -0.71
C THR A 24 3.59 -2.44 -1.34
N THR A 25 4.11 -2.64 -2.55
CA THR A 25 4.71 -1.55 -3.34
C THR A 25 3.76 -1.16 -4.45
N ARG A 26 3.31 0.09 -4.44
CA ARG A 26 2.33 0.59 -5.40
C ARG A 26 2.86 1.78 -6.17
N ARG A 27 2.56 1.76 -7.46
CA ARG A 27 2.91 2.83 -8.39
C ARG A 27 1.75 3.81 -8.47
N ALA A 28 2.07 5.10 -8.46
CA ALA A 28 1.11 6.15 -8.71
C ALA A 28 1.75 7.27 -9.54
N PHE A 29 0.93 7.98 -10.30
CA PHE A 29 1.36 9.14 -11.07
C PHE A 29 0.75 10.41 -10.48
N GLY A 30 1.46 11.52 -10.62
CA GLY A 30 0.99 12.81 -10.15
C GLY A 30 1.80 13.99 -10.62
N THR A 31 1.29 15.19 -10.36
CA THR A 31 2.00 16.46 -10.52
C THR A 31 3.06 16.65 -9.43
N THR A 32 2.76 16.24 -8.20
CA THR A 32 3.69 16.23 -7.06
C THR A 32 3.66 14.87 -6.35
N LYS A 33 4.71 14.60 -5.55
CA LYS A 33 4.78 13.38 -4.71
C LYS A 33 3.56 13.27 -3.79
N GLU A 34 3.19 14.36 -3.12
CA GLU A 34 2.05 14.41 -2.21
C GLU A 34 0.72 14.17 -2.94
N TRP A 35 0.54 14.73 -4.13
CA TRP A 35 -0.68 14.49 -4.91
C TRP A 35 -0.79 13.03 -5.37
N ALA A 36 0.33 12.43 -5.79
CA ALA A 36 0.38 11.02 -6.13
C ALA A 36 0.10 10.12 -4.90
N ARG A 37 0.62 10.50 -3.74
CA ARG A 37 0.39 9.81 -2.45
C ARG A 37 -1.07 9.83 -2.05
N GLN A 38 -1.73 10.99 -2.06
CA GLN A 38 -3.15 11.09 -1.70
C GLN A 38 -4.05 10.32 -2.66
N ARG A 39 -3.75 10.37 -3.96
CA ARG A 39 -4.48 9.61 -4.98
C ARG A 39 -4.31 8.10 -4.77
N LEU A 40 -3.09 7.66 -4.44
CA LEU A 40 -2.81 6.26 -4.12
C LEU A 40 -3.58 5.81 -2.87
N LEU A 41 -3.54 6.59 -1.79
CA LEU A 41 -4.25 6.28 -0.54
C LEU A 41 -5.75 6.14 -0.79
N LYS A 42 -6.36 7.08 -1.53
CA LYS A 42 -7.79 7.02 -1.89
C LYS A 42 -8.12 5.77 -2.71
N LYS A 43 -7.25 5.40 -3.65
CA LYS A 43 -7.43 4.20 -4.48
C LYS A 43 -7.35 2.94 -3.62
N LEU A 44 -6.34 2.83 -2.76
CA LEU A 44 -6.15 1.69 -1.89
C LEU A 44 -7.32 1.53 -0.92
N ARG A 45 -7.72 2.59 -0.22
CA ARG A 45 -8.91 2.55 0.64
C ARG A 45 -10.12 1.98 -0.10
N LYS A 46 -10.37 2.44 -1.33
CA LYS A 46 -11.45 1.91 -2.17
C LYS A 46 -11.26 0.43 -2.54
N GLU A 47 -10.06 0.00 -2.91
CA GLU A 47 -9.76 -1.42 -3.23
C GLU A 47 -9.95 -2.35 -2.04
N PHE A 48 -9.56 -1.92 -0.84
CA PHE A 48 -9.75 -2.66 0.41
C PHE A 48 -11.23 -2.69 0.83
N THR A 49 -11.92 -1.54 0.81
CA THR A 49 -13.37 -1.48 1.12
C THR A 49 -14.21 -2.31 0.15
N MET A 50 -13.82 -2.39 -1.14
CA MET A 50 -14.54 -3.20 -2.14
C MET A 50 -14.26 -4.70 -2.04
N GLY A 51 -13.46 -5.17 -1.08
CA GLY A 51 -13.16 -6.59 -0.93
C GLY A 51 -12.26 -7.16 -2.03
N ASN A 52 -11.60 -6.32 -2.83
CA ASN A 52 -10.63 -6.80 -3.82
C ASN A 52 -9.29 -7.18 -3.15
N SER A 53 -9.11 -6.82 -1.88
CA SER A 53 -7.95 -7.15 -1.05
C SER A 53 -8.34 -7.77 0.31
N SER A 54 -9.59 -8.23 0.44
CA SER A 54 -10.10 -8.93 1.64
C SER A 54 -9.43 -10.28 1.91
N ALA A 55 -8.61 -10.78 0.97
CA ALA A 55 -7.71 -11.89 1.24
C ALA A 55 -6.58 -11.53 2.23
N PHE A 56 -6.23 -10.25 2.34
CA PHE A 56 -5.11 -9.77 3.17
C PHE A 56 -5.55 -9.22 4.52
N MET A 57 -6.81 -8.79 4.66
CA MET A 57 -7.33 -8.18 5.88
C MET A 57 -8.73 -8.71 6.15
N ARG A 58 -8.91 -9.34 7.32
CA ARG A 58 -10.21 -9.87 7.76
C ARG A 58 -11.03 -8.80 8.49
N GLY A 59 -10.40 -7.77 9.04
CA GLY A 59 -11.06 -6.65 9.72
C GLY A 59 -11.60 -5.58 8.76
N ASN A 60 -12.76 -5.00 9.08
CA ASN A 60 -13.22 -3.72 8.52
C ASN A 60 -12.40 -2.53 9.07
N ASP A 61 -11.61 -2.75 10.11
CA ASP A 61 -10.75 -1.77 10.78
C ASP A 61 -9.28 -2.02 10.43
N PHE A 62 -8.76 -1.21 9.52
CA PHE A 62 -7.36 -1.25 9.11
C PHE A 62 -6.80 0.16 8.93
N ASP A 63 -5.52 0.35 9.26
CA ASP A 63 -4.79 1.56 8.94
C ASP A 63 -3.92 1.36 7.69
N LEU A 64 -3.77 2.41 6.89
CA LEU A 64 -2.93 2.43 5.70
C LEU A 64 -1.90 3.54 5.81
N HIS A 65 -0.65 3.15 5.98
CA HIS A 65 0.49 4.04 6.02
C HIS A 65 1.21 4.00 4.68
N VAL A 66 1.27 5.14 4.00
CA VAL A 66 2.09 5.29 2.79
C VAL A 66 3.42 5.92 3.22
N GLU A 67 4.49 5.12 3.18
CA GLU A 67 5.87 5.56 3.42
C GLU A 67 6.35 6.50 2.30
N ASP A 68 7.48 7.19 2.52
CA ASP A 68 8.05 8.10 1.53
C ASP A 68 8.34 7.37 0.21
N GLY A 69 7.80 7.90 -0.87
CA GLY A 69 7.96 7.35 -2.21
C GLY A 69 9.08 8.02 -2.99
N TRP A 70 9.71 7.29 -3.89
CA TRP A 70 10.71 7.84 -4.80
C TRP A 70 10.14 8.05 -6.20
N GLU A 71 10.66 9.07 -6.89
CA GLU A 71 10.33 9.34 -8.28
C GLU A 71 11.04 8.30 -9.17
N ILE A 72 10.32 7.80 -10.17
CA ILE A 72 10.84 6.85 -11.16
C ILE A 72 10.60 7.37 -12.57
N GLY A 73 11.43 6.95 -13.52
CA GLY A 73 11.24 7.24 -14.94
C GLY A 73 10.06 6.48 -15.55
N LEU A 74 9.56 6.93 -16.71
CA LEU A 74 8.47 6.25 -17.43
C LEU A 74 8.83 4.81 -17.81
N MET A 75 10.06 4.56 -18.29
CA MET A 75 10.51 3.20 -18.60
C MET A 75 10.55 2.31 -17.36
N GLU A 76 10.98 2.87 -16.22
CA GLU A 76 10.97 2.17 -14.94
C GLU A 76 9.56 1.94 -14.44
N TYR A 77 8.58 2.79 -14.76
CA TYR A 77 7.18 2.55 -14.43
C TYR A 77 6.69 1.29 -15.13
N TRP A 78 7.01 1.09 -16.41
CA TRP A 78 6.63 -0.12 -17.14
C TRP A 78 7.38 -1.37 -16.68
N ARG A 79 8.65 -1.24 -16.27
CA ARG A 79 9.49 -2.37 -15.80
C ARG A 79 9.37 -2.68 -14.31
N SER A 80 8.94 -1.72 -13.49
CA SER A 80 8.88 -1.91 -12.05
C SER A 80 7.77 -2.89 -11.72
N PRO A 81 8.09 -4.03 -11.08
CA PRO A 81 7.06 -4.90 -10.56
C PRO A 81 6.23 -4.10 -9.54
N SER A 82 4.91 -4.12 -9.66
CA SER A 82 4.05 -3.89 -8.49
C SER A 82 4.29 -5.08 -7.56
N ARG A 83 5.36 -5.00 -6.77
CA ARG A 83 5.81 -6.11 -5.92
C ARG A 83 4.64 -6.52 -5.01
N GLY A 84 4.36 -7.82 -5.05
CA GLY A 84 3.26 -8.46 -4.34
C GLY A 84 3.28 -8.13 -2.85
N SER A 85 2.11 -8.18 -2.24
CA SER A 85 1.96 -7.92 -0.81
C SER A 85 2.73 -8.97 -0.01
N THR A 86 3.67 -8.54 0.82
CA THR A 86 4.31 -9.39 1.83
C THR A 86 3.51 -9.27 3.10
N LEU A 87 2.84 -10.35 3.50
CA LEU A 87 2.16 -10.42 4.80
C LEU A 87 3.19 -10.66 5.90
N TYR A 88 2.94 -10.09 7.07
CA TYR A 88 3.69 -10.41 8.29
C TYR A 88 2.70 -10.58 9.45
N ASP A 89 3.05 -11.50 10.36
CA ASP A 89 2.38 -11.74 11.62
C ASP A 89 3.44 -11.54 12.71
N GLU A 90 3.32 -10.49 13.52
CA GLU A 90 4.28 -10.21 14.61
C GLU A 90 3.94 -11.05 15.85
N GLY A 91 3.74 -12.36 15.66
CA GLY A 91 3.30 -13.35 16.67
C GLY A 91 4.29 -14.49 16.92
N ASP A 92 5.51 -14.42 16.36
CA ASP A 92 6.58 -15.41 16.58
C ASP A 92 7.75 -14.75 17.33
N THR A 93 7.58 -14.56 18.65
CA THR A 93 8.69 -14.27 19.58
C THR A 93 8.42 -14.92 20.93
#